data_AF-X1K1X9-F1
#
_entry.id   AF-X1K1X9-F1
#
_cell.length_a   1.000
_cell.length_b   1.000
_cell.length_c   1.000
_cell.angle_alpha   90.00
_cell.angle_beta   90.00
_cell.angle_gamma   90.00
#
_symmetry.space_group_name_H-M   'P 1'
#
loop_
_entity.id
_entity.type
_entity.pdbx_description
1 polymer ?
#
loop_
_entity_poly.entity_id
_entity_poly.type
_entity_poly.pdbx_seq_one_letter_code
_entity_poly.pdbx_strand_id
1 'polypeptide(L)' 'MAEVMIGKVTDYFAKIGVAALVINNGELSLGDTIHFVGHTTDFEQKINSMQIEHQAVDSAK' A
#
# COMPACT_ATOMS: atom_id res chain seq x y z
N MET A 1 -10.97 6.78 14.85
CA MET A 1 -11.06 7.15 13.42
C MET A 1 -11.25 5.87 12.63
N ALA A 2 -12.08 5.87 11.60
CA ALA A 2 -12.41 4.65 10.85
C ALA A 2 -11.24 4.29 9.93
N GLU A 3 -10.60 3.15 10.19
CA GLU A 3 -9.68 2.52 9.25
C GLU A 3 -10.52 1.95 8.11
N VAL A 4 -10.25 2.39 6.89
CA VAL A 4 -10.91 1.84 5.70
C VAL A 4 -9.99 0.78 5.13
N MET A 5 -10.47 -0.46 5.04
CA MET A 5 -9.75 -1.50 4.31
C MET A 5 -9.74 -1.12 2.82
N ILE A 6 -8.62 -0.54 2.41
CA ILE A 6 -8.42 -0.05 1.04
C ILE A 6 -8.06 -1.17 0.06
N GLY A 7 -7.43 -2.23 0.56
CA GLY A 7 -6.92 -3.29 -0.28
C GLY A 7 -6.30 -4.44 0.49
N LYS A 8 -5.65 -5.34 -0.25
CA LYS A 8 -4.89 -6.46 0.31
C LYS A 8 -3.55 -6.59 -0.40
N VAL A 9 -2.54 -6.99 0.36
CA VAL A 9 -1.23 -7.36 -0.19
C VAL A 9 -1.36 -8.69 -0.90
N THR A 10 -1.00 -8.75 -2.18
CA THR A 10 -0.98 -9.99 -2.96
C THR A 10 0.41 -10.62 -2.95
N ASP A 11 1.45 -9.81 -3.09
CA ASP A 11 2.84 -10.27 -3.16
C ASP A 11 3.77 -9.31 -2.42
N TYR A 12 4.89 -9.85 -1.94
CA TYR A 12 5.95 -9.06 -1.32
C TYR A 12 7.31 -9.47 -1.86
N PHE A 13 7.97 -8.54 -2.53
CA PHE A 13 9.31 -8.70 -3.10
C PHE A 13 10.36 -8.31 -2.06
N ALA A 14 10.63 -9.22 -1.12
CA ALA A 14 11.60 -9.00 -0.02
C ALA A 14 13.01 -8.59 -0.49
N LYS A 15 13.42 -8.96 -1.70
CA LYS A 15 14.74 -8.62 -2.26
C LYS A 15 14.91 -7.13 -2.54
N ILE A 16 13.84 -6.45 -2.94
CA ILE A 16 13.83 -5.01 -3.28
C ILE A 16 12.96 -4.19 -2.32
N GLY A 17 12.30 -4.82 -1.35
CA GLY A 17 11.45 -4.16 -0.37
C GLY A 17 10.16 -3.57 -0.96
N VAL A 18 9.59 -4.23 -1.98
CA VAL A 18 8.36 -3.75 -2.66
C VAL A 18 7.20 -4.67 -2.33
N ALA A 19 6.09 -4.12 -1.84
CA ALA A 19 4.83 -4.84 -1.66
C ALA A 19 3.91 -4.57 -2.86
N ALA A 20 3.44 -5.63 -3.51
CA ALA A 20 2.33 -5.55 -4.44
C ALA A 20 1.03 -5.67 -3.64
N LEU A 21 0.21 -4.64 -3.75
CA LEU A 21 -1.11 -4.58 -3.12
C LEU A 21 -2.15 -4.27 -4.18
N VAL A 22 -3.31 -4.89 -4.04
CA VAL A 22 -4.48 -4.61 -4.86
C VAL A 22 -5.39 -3.71 -4.05
N ILE A 23 -5.65 -2.52 -4.59
CA ILE A 23 -6.62 -1.58 -4.04
C ILE A 23 -7.99 -2.04 -4.54
N ASN A 24 -8.90 -2.32 -3.61
CA ASN A 24 -10.26 -2.76 -3.89
C ASN A 24 -11.28 -1.64 -3.67
N ASN A 25 -11.03 -0.76 -2.70
CA ASN A 25 -11.93 0.35 -2.35
C ASN A 25 -11.11 1.53 -1.83
N GLY A 26 -11.47 2.75 -2.20
CA GLY A 26 -10.82 3.96 -1.70
C GLY A 26 -9.64 4.40 -2.57
N GLU A 27 -8.90 5.38 -2.08
CA GLU A 27 -7.82 6.03 -2.80
C GLU A 27 -6.59 6.09 -1.90
N LEU A 28 -5.43 5.95 -2.51
CA LEU A 28 -4.12 6.04 -1.89
C LEU A 28 -3.36 7.17 -2.53
N SER A 29 -2.81 8.09 -1.74
CA SER A 29 -1.97 9.18 -2.25
C SER A 29 -0.55 9.10 -1.70
N LEU A 30 0.39 9.68 -2.43
CA LEU A 30 1.75 9.89 -1.92
C LEU A 30 1.69 10.71 -0.63
N GLY A 31 2.36 10.23 0.40
CA GLY A 31 2.38 10.83 1.72
C GLY A 31 1.31 10.31 2.68
N ASP A 32 0.35 9.49 2.23
CA ASP A 32 -0.58 8.82 3.13
C ASP A 32 0.13 7.77 3.99
N THR A 33 -0.43 7.52 5.17
CA THR A 33 0.05 6.47 6.08
C THR A 33 -0.91 5.30 6.01
N ILE A 34 -0.38 4.13 5.66
CA ILE A 34 -1.13 2.88 5.58
C ILE A 34 -0.75 1.96 6.72
N HIS A 35 -1.75 1.29 7.29
CA HIS A 35 -1.56 0.29 8.33
C HIS A 35 -1.61 -1.09 7.71
N PHE A 36 -0.49 -1.81 7.78
CA PHE A 36 -0.39 -3.19 7.37
C PHE A 36 -0.68 -4.09 8.57
N VAL A 37 -1.82 -4.78 8.50
CA VAL A 37 -2.23 -5.77 9.50
C VAL A 37 -2.22 -7.15 8.85
N GLY A 38 -1.31 -8.00 9.29
CA GLY A 38 -1.14 -9.37 8.87
C GLY A 38 -1.02 -10.30 10.07
N HIS A 39 -0.90 -11.59 9.81
CA HIS A 39 -0.90 -12.59 10.89
C HIS A 39 0.33 -12.49 11.81
N THR A 40 1.46 -12.01 11.28
CA THR A 40 2.74 -11.87 11.99
C THR A 40 3.34 -10.47 11.90
N THR A 41 2.64 -9.53 11.28
CA THR A 41 3.14 -8.19 10.96
C THR A 41 2.05 -7.17 11.22
N ASP A 42 2.31 -6.23 12.11
CA ASP A 42 1.44 -5.09 12.37
C ASP A 42 2.33 -3.84 12.38
N PHE A 43 2.24 -3.02 11.33
CA PHE A 43 3.04 -1.81 11.23
C PHE A 43 2.39 -0.77 10.34
N GLU A 44 2.63 0.49 10.67
CA GLU A 44 2.25 1.63 9.85
C GLU A 44 3.41 2.04 8.95
N GLN A 45 3.12 2.28 7.68
CA GLN A 45 4.11 2.70 6.69
C GLN A 45 3.59 3.93 5.97
N LYS A 46 4.42 4.97 5.90
CA LYS A 46 4.15 6.13 5.04
C LYS A 46 4.53 5.83 3.60
N ILE A 47 3.67 6.25 2.68
CA ILE A 47 3.89 6.11 1.24
C ILE A 47 4.86 7.18 0.78
N ASN A 48 6.08 6.76 0.46
CA ASN A 48 7.10 7.64 -0.13
C ASN A 48 7.06 7.63 -1.67
N SER A 49 6.61 6.53 -2.27
CA SER A 49 6.53 6.35 -3.72
C SER A 49 5.53 5.26 -4.08
N MET A 50 4.76 5.45 -5.14
CA MET A 50 3.89 4.42 -5.73
C MET A 50 4.12 4.33 -7.23
N GLN A 51 3.94 3.13 -7.77
CA GLN A 51 4.03 2.88 -9.21
C GLN A 51 2.88 1.98 -9.65
N ILE A 52 2.21 2.36 -10.74
CA ILE A 52 1.19 1.55 -11.42
C ILE A 52 1.70 1.30 -12.83
N GLU A 53 1.80 0.03 -13.26
CA GLU A 53 2.29 -0.33 -14.61
C GLU A 53 3.63 0.33 -14.98
N HIS A 54 4.56 0.41 -14.00
CA HIS A 54 5.87 1.08 -14.09
C HIS A 54 5.83 2.61 -14.29
N GLN A 55 4.67 3.23 -14.13
CA GLN A 55 4.51 4.68 -14.11
C GLN A 55 4.47 5.15 -12.65
N ALA A 56 5.29 6.14 -12.31
CA ALA A 56 5.17 6.80 -11.02
C ALA A 56 3.84 7.56 -10.95
N VAL A 57 3.05 7.30 -9.91
CA VAL A 57 1.75 7.93 -9.72
C VAL A 57 1.69 8.62 -8.37
N ASP A 58 1.05 9.78 -8.33
CA ASP A 58 0.81 10.54 -7.11
C ASP A 58 -0.37 9.98 -6.32
N SER A 59 -1.34 9.37 -7.00
CA SER A 59 -2.47 8.69 -6.40
C SER A 59 -2.89 7.43 -7.16
N ALA A 60 -3.43 6.47 -6.43
CA ALA A 60 -3.90 5.18 -6.90
C ALA A 60 -5.34 4.96 -6.41
N LYS A 61 -6.21 4.47 -7.29
CA LYS A 61 -7.63 4.17 -7.02
C LYS A 61 -8.02 2.82 -7.62
#